data_AF-A0A838AAV6-F1
#
_entry.id   AF-A0A838AAV6-F1
#
_cell.length_a   1.000
_cell.length_b   1.000
_cell.length_c   1.000
_cell.angle_alpha   90.00
_cell.angle_beta   90.00
_cell.angle_gamma   90.00
#
_symmetry.space_group_name_H-M   'P 1'
#
loop_
_entity.id
_entity.type
_entity.pdbx_description
1 polymer ?
#
loop_
_entity_poly.entity_id
_entity_poly.type
_entity_poly.pdbx_seq_one_letter_code
_entity_poly.pdbx_strand_id
1 'polypeptide(L)' 'MSTLSELTCLVLGRPGPHASEEQLAGYFEKVATVHNRLAKEARTVTERETELALAGRIRDRAARLSASAMPVVASH' A
#
# COMPACT_ATOMS: atom_id res chain seq x y z
N MET A 1 3.15 -11.46 -15.96
CA MET A 1 4.05 -10.59 -15.15
C MET A 1 4.07 -11.18 -13.74
N SER A 2 5.22 -11.35 -13.10
CA SER A 2 5.29 -11.90 -11.73
C SER A 2 4.95 -10.83 -10.69
N THR A 3 4.56 -11.26 -9.49
CA THR A 3 4.22 -10.33 -8.38
C THR A 3 5.43 -9.48 -7.96
N LEU A 4 6.65 -10.03 -8.01
CA LEU A 4 7.89 -9.25 -7.79
C LEU A 4 8.15 -8.22 -8.90
N SER A 5 7.89 -8.55 -10.17
CA SER A 5 8.01 -7.58 -11.27
C SER A 5 6.99 -6.45 -11.12
N GLU A 6 5.76 -6.77 -10.71
CA GLU A 6 4.74 -5.76 -10.43
C GLU A 6 5.13 -4.83 -9.28
N LEU A 7 5.66 -5.38 -8.17
CA LEU A 7 6.18 -4.58 -7.06
C LEU A 7 7.28 -3.63 -7.54
N THR A 8 8.20 -4.14 -8.38
CA THR A 8 9.28 -3.34 -8.96
C THR A 8 8.72 -2.20 -9.80
N CYS A 9 7.76 -2.47 -10.68
CA CYS A 9 7.10 -1.44 -11.49
C CYS A 9 6.38 -0.40 -10.64
N LEU A 10 5.71 -0.81 -9.55
CA LEU A 10 5.07 0.12 -8.63
C LEU A 10 6.09 1.00 -7.91
N VAL A 11 7.22 0.46 -7.46
CA VAL A 11 8.29 1.24 -6.82
C VAL A 11 8.88 2.27 -7.78
N LEU A 12 9.07 1.91 -9.04
CA LEU A 12 9.53 2.85 -10.08
C LEU A 12 8.49 3.94 -10.39
N GLY A 13 7.20 3.62 -10.28
CA GLY A 13 6.07 4.55 -10.45
C GLY A 13 5.63 5.25 -9.17
N ARG A 14 6.49 5.35 -8.15
CA ARG A 14 6.14 5.99 -6.88
C ARG A 14 5.71 7.45 -7.12
N PRO A 15 4.58 7.91 -6.53
CA PRO A 15 4.17 9.30 -6.63
C PRO A 15 5.25 10.26 -6.15
N GLY A 16 5.40 11.38 -6.86
CA GLY A 16 6.40 12.40 -6.57
C GLY A 16 6.12 13.18 -5.28
N PRO A 17 7.02 14.11 -4.90
CA PRO A 17 6.91 14.86 -3.65
C PRO A 17 5.68 15.79 -3.57
N HIS A 18 5.05 16.09 -4.71
CA HIS A 18 3.85 16.93 -4.79
C HIS A 18 2.55 16.12 -4.97
N ALA A 19 2.60 14.80 -4.81
CA ALA A 19 1.41 13.97 -4.89
C ALA A 19 0.42 14.31 -3.77
N SER A 20 -0.87 14.33 -4.09
CA SER A 20 -1.92 14.52 -3.08
C SER A 20 -1.94 13.34 -2.10
N GLU A 21 -2.52 13.56 -0.92
CA GLU A 21 -2.70 12.49 0.07
C GLU A 21 -3.53 11.33 -0.50
N GLU A 22 -4.53 11.63 -1.33
CA GLU A 22 -5.34 10.63 -2.05
C GLU A 22 -4.49 9.79 -3.03
N GLN A 23 -3.62 10.44 -3.82
CA GLN A 23 -2.72 9.73 -4.73
C GLN A 23 -1.74 8.83 -3.97
N LEU A 24 -1.22 9.31 -2.83
CA LEU A 24 -0.34 8.52 -1.96
C LEU A 24 -1.11 7.36 -1.32
N ALA A 25 -2.34 7.57 -0.87
CA ALA A 25 -3.19 6.53 -0.30
C ALA A 25 -3.44 5.41 -1.32
N GLY A 26 -3.89 5.76 -2.53
CA GLY A 26 -4.13 4.80 -3.60
C GLY A 26 -2.85 4.06 -4.03
N TYR A 27 -1.70 4.72 -3.99
CA TYR A 27 -0.41 4.06 -4.20
C TYR A 27 -0.12 3.03 -3.11
N PHE A 28 -0.25 3.39 -1.83
CA PHE A 28 0.01 2.47 -0.72
C PHE A 28 -0.97 1.28 -0.73
N GLU A 29 -2.24 1.47 -1.09
CA GLU A 29 -3.19 0.35 -1.24
C GLU A 29 -2.74 -0.64 -2.32
N LYS A 30 -2.27 -0.16 -3.46
CA LYS A 30 -1.71 -1.01 -4.52
C LYS A 30 -0.51 -1.80 -4.03
N VAL A 31 0.44 -1.15 -3.37
CA VAL A 31 1.63 -1.80 -2.81
C VAL A 31 1.25 -2.87 -1.78
N ALA A 32 0.33 -2.56 -0.86
CA ALA A 32 -0.16 -3.55 0.12
C ALA A 32 -0.84 -4.75 -0.55
N THR A 33 -1.58 -4.52 -1.63
CA THR A 33 -2.22 -5.59 -2.40
C THR A 33 -1.18 -6.53 -3.05
N VAL A 34 -0.06 -5.99 -3.51
CA VAL A 34 1.05 -6.80 -4.05
C VAL A 34 1.71 -7.62 -2.96
N HIS A 35 2.00 -7.04 -1.78
CA HIS A 35 2.55 -7.79 -0.65
C HIS A 35 1.61 -8.91 -0.15
N ASN A 36 0.29 -8.72 -0.17
CA ASN A 36 -0.64 -9.82 0.12
C ASN A 36 -0.58 -10.96 -0.91
N ARG A 37 -0.25 -10.66 -2.17
CA ARG A 37 -0.03 -11.71 -3.18
C ARG A 37 1.33 -12.38 -2.99
N LEU A 38 2.39 -11.64 -2.66
CA LEU A 38 3.69 -12.22 -2.29
C LEU A 38 3.56 -13.17 -1.10
N ALA A 39 2.74 -12.83 -0.10
CA ALA A 39 2.45 -13.72 1.02
C ALA A 39 1.83 -15.07 0.61
N LYS A 40 1.08 -15.11 -0.51
CA LYS A 40 0.51 -16.36 -1.06
C LYS A 40 1.54 -17.17 -1.86
N GLU A 41 2.59 -16.52 -2.35
CA GLU A 41 3.70 -17.11 -3.11
C GLU A 41 4.90 -17.50 -2.22
N ALA A 42 4.88 -17.08 -0.95
CA ALA A 42 5.93 -17.33 0.03
C ALA A 42 6.18 -18.84 0.22
N ARG A 43 7.46 -19.21 0.33
CA ARG A 43 7.89 -20.61 0.48
C ARG A 43 7.97 -21.03 1.93
N THR A 44 8.07 -20.06 2.83
CA THR A 44 8.15 -20.28 4.28
C THR A 44 7.06 -19.51 5.03
N VAL A 45 6.70 -20.00 6.22
CA VAL A 45 5.77 -19.31 7.11
C VAL A 45 6.31 -17.93 7.50
N THR A 46 7.61 -17.83 7.80
CA THR A 46 8.25 -16.55 8.17
C THR A 46 8.17 -15.51 7.06
N GLU A 47 8.44 -15.90 5.80
CA GLU A 47 8.27 -14.99 4.64
C GLU A 47 6.80 -14.55 4.53
N ARG A 48 5.86 -15.49 4.61
CA ARG A 48 4.43 -15.17 4.54
C ARG A 48 4.02 -14.17 5.62
N GLU A 49 4.41 -14.40 6.87
CA GLU A 49 4.08 -13.51 8.00
C GLU A 49 4.71 -12.13 7.84
N THR A 50 5.96 -12.08 7.34
CA THR A 50 6.66 -10.82 7.06
C THR A 50 5.91 -10.00 6.00
N GLU A 51 5.50 -10.64 4.91
CA GLU A 51 4.75 -10.01 3.82
C GLU A 51 3.37 -9.53 4.27
N LEU A 52 2.67 -10.32 5.09
CA LEU A 52 1.37 -9.93 5.67
C LEU A 52 1.50 -8.74 6.64
N ALA A 53 2.50 -8.76 7.52
CA ALA A 53 2.76 -7.67 8.45
C ALA A 53 3.14 -6.36 7.72
N LEU A 54 3.92 -6.47 6.65
CA LEU A 54 4.24 -5.33 5.80
C LEU A 54 2.99 -4.78 5.11
N ALA A 55 2.18 -5.64 4.51
CA ALA A 55 0.93 -5.21 3.88
C ALA A 55 -0.03 -4.54 4.86
N GLY A 56 -0.12 -5.03 6.10
CA GLY A 56 -0.90 -4.42 7.18
C GLY A 56 -0.46 -2.99 7.47
N ARG A 57 0.84 -2.78 7.78
CA ARG A 57 1.39 -1.45 8.07
C ARG A 57 1.19 -0.45 6.93
N ILE A 58 1.28 -0.93 5.68
CA ILE A 58 1.09 -0.09 4.49
C ILE A 58 -0.39 0.29 4.33
N ARG A 59 -1.33 -0.64 4.56
CA ARG A 59 -2.77 -0.31 4.59
C ARG A 59 -3.11 0.69 5.67
N ASP A 60 -2.55 0.54 6.87
CA ASP A 60 -2.78 1.50 7.94
C ASP A 60 -2.28 2.89 7.56
N ARG A 61 -1.17 2.97 6.81
CA ARG A 61 -0.68 4.24 6.27
C ARG A 61 -1.63 4.81 5.21
N ALA A 62 -2.12 3.99 4.30
CA ALA A 62 -3.11 4.40 3.31
C ALA A 62 -4.38 4.93 3.97
N ALA A 63 -4.93 4.20 4.95
CA ALA A 63 -6.12 4.59 5.68
C ALA A 63 -5.97 5.93 6.41
N ARG A 64 -4.81 6.19 7.04
CA ARG A 64 -4.52 7.48 7.67
C ARG A 64 -4.48 8.64 6.68
N LEU A 65 -3.92 8.42 5.49
CA LEU A 65 -3.87 9.43 4.44
C LEU A 65 -5.27 9.70 3.86
N SER A 66 -6.06 8.65 3.61
CA SER A 66 -7.44 8.79 3.15
C SER A 66 -8.30 9.54 4.17
N ALA A 67 -8.15 9.25 5.47
CA ALA A 67 -8.88 9.94 6.53
C ALA A 67 -8.49 11.43 6.66
N SER A 68 -7.21 11.76 6.44
CA SER A 68 -6.70 13.14 6.43
C SER A 68 -7.21 13.93 5.23
N ALA A 69 -7.40 13.27 4.08
CA ALA A 69 -7.91 13.89 2.86
C ALA A 69 -9.43 14.17 2.88
N MET A 70 -10.19 13.59 3.81
CA MET A 70 -11.63 13.85 3.93
C MET A 70 -11.85 15.24 4.55
N PRO A 71 -12.55 16.18 3.88
CA PRO A 71 -12.93 17.44 4.51
C PRO A 71 -13.83 17.14 5.70
N VAL A 72 -13.48 17.67 6.87
CA VAL A 72 -14.38 17.68 8.04
C VAL A 72 -15.58 18.53 7.62
N VAL A 73 -16.67 17.88 7.20
CA VAL A 73 -17.95 18.54 7.05
C VAL A 73 -18.43 18.82 8.46
N ALA A 74 -18.08 20.01 8.98
CA ALA A 74 -18.66 20.53 10.20
C ALA A 74 -20.14 20.80 9.91
N SER A 75 -21.01 19.87 10.30
CA SER A 75 -22.45 20.10 10.33
C SER A 75 -22.72 21.19 11.37
N HIS A 76 -23.14 22.36 10.90
CA HIS A 76 -23.73 23.44 11.69
C HIS A 76 -25.18 23.11 12.07
#